data_AF-A0A9D6BND3-F1
#
_entry.id   AF-A0A9D6BND3-F1
#
_cell.length_a   1.000
_cell.length_b   1.000
_cell.length_c   1.000
_cell.angle_alpha   90.00
_cell.angle_beta   90.00
_cell.angle_gamma   90.00
#
_symmetry.space_group_name_H-M   'P 1'
#
loop_
_entity.id
_entity.type
_entity.pdbx_description
1 polymer ?
#
loop_
_entity_poly.entity_id
_entity_poly.type
_entity_poly.pdbx_seq_one_letter_code
_entity_poly.pdbx_strand_id
1 'polypeptide(L)' 'MAYADHSQGSSRTVSIVIVALIHAVLGYAFVTGLGMKYVKKAAEQLNVIDVKEEPPPPDEEPPPPPPDQPVEPPPVV' A
#
# COMPACT_ATOMS: atom_id res chain seq x y z
N MET A 1 -1.41 -41.80 48.37
CA MET A 1 -1.46 -40.82 47.27
C MET A 1 -0.39 -39.75 47.52
N ALA A 2 0.79 -39.86 46.90
CA ALA A 2 1.92 -38.95 47.15
C ALA A 2 2.40 -38.18 45.89
N TYR A 3 1.83 -38.48 44.71
CA TYR A 3 2.18 -37.80 43.45
C TYR A 3 1.39 -36.50 43.21
N ALA A 4 0.36 -36.24 44.01
CA ALA A 4 -0.48 -35.04 43.87
C ALA A 4 0.03 -33.83 44.66
N ASP A 5 1.00 -34.02 45.56
CA ASP A 5 1.57 -32.98 46.43
C ASP A 5 2.78 -32.26 45.79
N HIS A 6 2.93 -32.36 44.46
CA HIS A 6 3.78 -31.40 43.77
C HIS A 6 3.06 -30.04 43.86
N SER A 7 3.76 -29.01 44.30
CA SER A 7 3.28 -27.63 44.42
C SER A 7 2.64 -27.13 43.12
N GLN A 8 1.35 -27.41 42.93
CA GLN A 8 0.56 -27.02 41.76
C GLN A 8 0.44 -25.50 41.63
N GLY A 9 0.62 -24.76 42.74
CA GLY A 9 0.50 -23.29 42.77
C GLY A 9 1.67 -22.58 42.09
N SER A 10 2.91 -23.00 42.35
CA SER A 10 4.10 -22.33 41.77
C SER A 10 4.26 -22.63 40.29
N SER A 11 4.12 -23.90 39.88
CA SER A 11 4.23 -24.32 38.48
C SER A 11 3.13 -23.74 37.59
N ARG A 12 1.90 -23.63 38.10
CA ARG A 12 0.78 -23.04 37.37
C ARG A 12 0.99 -21.54 37.13
N THR A 13 1.44 -20.79 38.14
CA THR A 13 1.73 -19.36 37.98
C THR A 13 2.84 -19.11 36.96
N VAL A 14 3.95 -19.86 37.05
CA VAL A 14 5.05 -19.77 36.08
C VAL A 14 4.56 -20.10 34.66
N SER A 15 3.74 -21.15 34.51
CA SER A 15 3.17 -21.53 33.22
C SER A 15 2.29 -20.43 32.62
N ILE A 16 1.43 -19.80 33.43
CA ILE A 16 0.56 -18.71 32.98
C ILE A 16 1.38 -17.51 32.51
N VAL A 17 2.43 -17.14 33.25
CA VAL A 17 3.30 -16.01 32.88
C VAL A 17 4.01 -16.27 31.55
N ILE A 18 4.57 -17.46 31.37
CA ILE A 18 5.25 -17.85 30.12
C ILE A 18 4.26 -17.82 28.94
N VAL A 19 3.07 -18.40 29.11
CA VAL A 19 2.05 -18.41 28.05
C VAL A 19 1.58 -17.01 27.71
N ALA A 20 1.37 -16.15 28.71
CA ALA A 20 0.99 -14.75 28.48
C ALA A 20 2.07 -13.99 27.69
N LEU A 21 3.35 -14.21 28.00
CA LEU A 21 4.46 -13.63 27.25
C LEU A 21 4.48 -14.10 25.79
N ILE A 22 4.27 -15.40 25.54
CA ILE A 22 4.22 -15.93 24.17
C ILE A 22 3.08 -15.28 23.37
N HIS A 23 1.90 -15.13 23.95
CA HIS A 23 0.77 -14.47 23.29
C HIS A 23 1.04 -12.98 23.04
N ALA A 24 1.70 -12.29 23.97
CA ALA A 24 2.07 -10.89 23.79
C ALA A 24 3.07 -10.73 22.63
N VAL A 25 4.08 -11.61 22.55
CA VAL A 25 5.08 -11.60 21.47
C VAL A 25 4.43 -11.95 20.13
N LEU A 26 3.64 -13.03 20.07
CA LEU A 26 2.93 -13.43 18.86
C LEU A 26 1.95 -12.34 18.41
N GLY A 27 1.14 -11.82 19.32
CA GLY A 27 0.20 -10.73 19.03
C GLY A 27 0.90 -9.50 18.49
N TYR A 28 2.02 -9.10 19.09
CA TYR A 28 2.84 -7.99 18.61
C TYR A 28 3.43 -8.27 17.23
N ALA A 29 3.96 -9.47 16.99
CA ALA A 29 4.50 -9.89 15.70
C ALA A 29 3.42 -9.93 14.60
N PHE A 30 2.19 -10.32 14.91
CA PHE A 30 1.09 -10.30 13.95
C PHE A 30 0.65 -8.87 13.60
N VAL A 31 0.50 -7.99 14.59
CA VAL A 31 0.11 -6.59 14.37
C VAL A 31 1.17 -5.85 13.55
N THR A 32 2.45 -6.05 13.87
CA THR A 32 3.56 -5.38 13.16
C THR A 32 3.92 -6.05 11.83
N GLY A 33 3.82 -7.38 11.73
CA GLY A 33 4.27 -8.17 10.58
C GLY A 33 3.24 -8.27 9.44
N LEU A 34 1.96 -8.48 9.75
CA LEU A 34 0.91 -8.65 8.72
C LEU A 34 0.23 -7.33 8.34
N GLY A 35 0.02 -6.43 9.29
CA GLY A 35 -0.92 -5.32 9.13
C GLY A 35 -0.56 -4.29 8.05
N MET A 36 0.72 -4.03 7.80
CA MET A 36 1.12 -2.86 6.98
C MET A 36 1.53 -3.20 5.55
N LYS A 37 2.18 -4.34 5.32
CA LYS A 37 2.67 -4.71 3.99
C LYS A 37 1.70 -5.60 3.22
N TYR A 38 1.02 -6.53 3.89
CA TYR A 38 0.07 -7.42 3.22
C TYR A 38 -1.26 -6.74 2.91
N VAL A 39 -1.75 -5.84 3.78
CA VAL A 39 -2.99 -5.09 3.52
C VAL A 39 -2.84 -4.13 2.34
N LYS A 40 -1.72 -3.41 2.24
CA LYS A 40 -1.44 -2.54 1.09
C LYS A 40 -1.35 -3.33 -0.21
N LYS A 41 -0.61 -4.44 -0.21
CA LYS A 41 -0.47 -5.30 -1.38
C LYS A 41 -1.80 -5.97 -1.78
N ALA A 42 -2.62 -6.37 -0.81
CA ALA A 42 -3.95 -6.90 -1.08
C ALA A 42 -4.91 -5.83 -1.63
N ALA A 43 -4.85 -4.60 -1.10
CA ALA A 43 -5.63 -3.48 -1.63
C ALA A 43 -5.20 -3.10 -3.05
N GLU A 44 -3.89 -3.06 -3.32
CA GLU A 44 -3.34 -2.85 -4.67
C GLU A 44 -3.83 -3.93 -5.65
N GLN A 45 -3.81 -5.21 -5.26
CA GLN A 45 -4.29 -6.30 -6.12
C GLN A 45 -5.80 -6.25 -6.40
N LEU A 46 -6.60 -5.65 -5.51
CA LEU A 46 -8.05 -5.51 -5.70
C LEU A 46 -8.44 -4.26 -6.51
N ASN A 47 -7.55 -3.27 -6.62
CA ASN A 47 -7.74 -2.10 -7.48
C ASN A 47 -7.38 -2.37 -8.95
N VAL A 48 -6.90 -3.57 -9.29
CA VAL A 48 -6.61 -4.02 -10.67
C VAL A 48 -7.85 -4.67 -11.31
N ILE A 49 -9.04 -4.13 -11.09
CA ILE A 49 -10.07 -4.19 -12.14
C ILE A 49 -9.57 -3.20 -13.20
N ASP A 50 -8.65 -3.71 -14.03
CA ASP A 50 -7.91 -2.98 -15.06
C ASP A 50 -8.86 -2.62 -16.22
N VAL A 51 -9.76 -1.66 -15.99
CA VAL A 51 -10.23 -0.83 -17.10
C VAL A 51 -9.05 0.05 -17.43
N LYS A 52 -8.21 -0.46 -18.32
CA LYS A 52 -7.21 0.32 -19.05
C LYS A 52 -7.97 1.47 -19.70
N GLU A 53 -8.07 2.61 -19.01
CA GLU A 53 -8.36 3.86 -19.69
C GLU A 53 -7.23 4.03 -20.69
N GLU A 54 -7.58 3.92 -21.97
CA GLU A 54 -6.66 4.20 -23.06
C GLU A 54 -5.93 5.51 -22.74
N PRO A 55 -4.60 5.58 -22.94
CA PRO A 55 -3.88 6.81 -22.72
C PRO A 55 -4.61 7.92 -23.49
N PRO A 56 -4.88 9.08 -22.87
CA PRO A 56 -5.54 10.17 -23.55
C PRO A 56 -4.78 10.44 -24.87
N PRO A 57 -5.49 10.61 -26.00
CA PRO A 57 -4.84 10.84 -27.29
C PRO A 57 -3.84 11.98 -27.11
N PRO A 58 -2.61 11.86 -27.66
CA PRO A 58 -1.59 12.90 -27.53
C PRO A 58 -2.19 14.24 -27.93
N ASP A 59 -2.00 15.26 -27.09
CA ASP A 59 -2.44 16.62 -27.40
C ASP A 59 -1.88 17.00 -28.77
N GLU A 60 -2.78 17.23 -29.74
CA GLU A 60 -2.40 17.71 -31.06
C GLU A 60 -1.71 19.06 -30.88
N GLU A 61 -0.42 19.13 -31.27
CA GLU A 61 0.30 20.40 -31.29
C GLU A 61 -0.51 21.40 -32.12
N PRO A 62 -0.74 22.64 -31.61
CA PRO A 62 -1.47 23.63 -32.38
C PRO A 62 -0.76 23.84 -33.72
N PRO A 63 -1.51 23.89 -34.84
CA PRO A 63 -0.91 23.98 -36.17
C PRO A 63 0.04 25.18 -36.21
N PRO A 64 1.21 25.04 -36.87
CA PRO A 64 2.20 26.12 -36.91
C PRO A 64 1.56 27.39 -37.47
N PRO A 65 1.88 28.57 -36.90
CA PRO A 65 1.32 29.83 -37.37
C PRO A 65 1.63 30.03 -38.86
N PRO A 66 0.68 30.59 -39.64
CA PRO A 66 0.87 30.80 -41.05
C PRO A 66 2.10 31.67 -41.30
N PRO A 67 2.90 31.37 -42.34
CA PRO A 67 4.08 32.16 -42.66
C PRO A 67 3.71 33.63 -42.84
N ASP A 68 4.48 34.53 -42.22
CA ASP A 68 4.36 35.96 -42.45
C ASP A 68 4.53 36.24 -43.95
N GLN A 69 3.42 36.45 -44.65
CA GLN A 69 3.48 36.94 -46.01
C GLN A 69 3.98 38.37 -45.95
N PRO A 70 5.05 38.73 -46.70
CA PRO A 70 5.47 40.11 -46.80
C PRO A 70 4.27 40.91 -47.29
N VAL A 71 3.73 41.75 -46.42
CA VAL A 71 2.67 42.68 -46.81
C VAL A 71 3.33 43.63 -47.79
N GLU A 72 3.09 43.43 -49.08
CA GLU A 72 3.60 44.35 -50.10
C GLU A 72 3.09 45.75 -49.75
N PRO A 73 4.00 46.75 -49.63
CA PRO A 73 3.57 48.09 -49.29
C PRO A 73 2.57 48.58 -50.35
N PRO A 74 1.46 49.21 -49.93
CA PRO A 74 0.43 49.62 -50.88
C PRO A 74 1.01 50.56 -51.93
N PRO A 75 0.55 50.46 -53.20
CA PRO A 75 1.08 51.24 -54.30
C PRO A 75 0.93 52.74 -53.99
N VAL A 76 2.04 53.46 -54.10
CA VAL A 76 2.04 54.92 -54.02
C VAL A 76 1.43 55.44 -55.32
N VAL A 77 0.38 56.24 -55.19
CA VAL A 77 -0.43 56.82 -56.30
C VAL A 77 0.37 57.78 -57.16
#